data_AF-A0A498S8I3-F1
#
_entry.id   AF-A0A498S8I3-F1
#
_cell.length_a   1.000
_cell.length_b   1.000
_cell.length_c   1.000
_cell.angle_alpha   90.00
_cell.angle_beta   90.00
_cell.angle_gamma   90.00
#
_symmetry.space_group_name_H-M   'P 1'
#
loop_
_entity.id
_entity.type
_entity.pdbx_description
1 polymer ?
#
loop_
_entity_poly.entity_id
_entity_poly.type
_entity_poly.pdbx_seq_one_letter_code
_entity_poly.pdbx_strand_id
1 'polypeptide(L)'
;MDNGKMELFFEILRRKTHIFCDVKENATVLELKKIIEGILKVPINKQTLKKQTEDGFWHTIEDRQTLSECGYTPQNSRAQAPAPLALVVTNEEEDVVIEPLSIPPPVPDAMRPEQTAANDQ
;
A
#
# COMPACT_ATOMS: atom_id res chain seq x y z
N MET A 1 -26.70 -13.48 2.14
CA MET A 1 -25.24 -13.32 2.30
C MET A 1 -24.84 -12.45 1.14
N ASP A 2 -24.44 -11.20 1.42
CA ASP A 2 -23.93 -10.32 0.38
C ASP A 2 -22.75 -11.03 -0.27
N ASN A 3 -22.88 -11.37 -1.55
CA ASN A 3 -21.82 -11.97 -2.33
C ASN A 3 -20.83 -10.84 -2.63
N GLY A 4 -20.21 -10.34 -1.55
CA GLY A 4 -19.42 -9.12 -1.50
C GLY A 4 -18.47 -9.14 -2.67
N LYS A 5 -18.64 -8.16 -3.56
CA LYS A 5 -17.71 -7.92 -4.67
C LYS A 5 -16.32 -7.93 -4.05
N MET A 6 -15.44 -8.80 -4.53
CA MET A 6 -14.10 -8.90 -3.98
C MET A 6 -13.43 -7.54 -4.17
N GLU A 7 -13.23 -6.84 -3.07
CA GLU A 7 -12.60 -5.51 -3.01
C GLU A 7 -11.13 -5.68 -2.64
N LEU A 8 -10.30 -4.81 -3.20
CA LEU A 8 -8.89 -4.71 -2.91
C LEU A 8 -8.64 -3.36 -2.25
N PHE A 9 -7.95 -3.39 -1.11
CA PHE A 9 -7.65 -2.22 -0.31
C PHE A 9 -6.18 -1.82 -0.50
N PHE A 10 -5.94 -0.53 -0.77
CA PHE A 10 -4.62 0.01 -1.06
C PHE A 10 -4.27 1.16 -0.14
N GLU A 11 -2.98 1.28 0.12
CA GLU A 11 -2.34 2.46 0.70
C GLU A 11 -1.42 3.07 -0.37
N ILE A 12 -1.82 4.21 -0.92
CA ILE A 12 -1.03 4.94 -1.90
C ILE A 12 -0.08 5.90 -1.17
N LEU A 13 1.22 5.70 -1.36
CA LEU A 13 2.31 6.33 -0.63
C LEU A 13 3.05 7.35 -1.50
N ARG A 14 3.17 8.59 -1.02
CA ARG A 14 4.02 9.62 -1.62
C ARG A 14 4.47 10.63 -0.58
N ARG A 15 5.78 10.79 -0.39
CA ARG A 15 6.36 11.66 0.62
C ARG A 15 5.71 11.35 1.99
N LYS A 16 5.09 12.34 2.63
CA LYS A 16 4.33 12.21 3.89
C LYS A 16 2.85 11.90 3.68
N THR A 17 2.42 11.69 2.44
CA THR A 17 1.02 11.47 2.05
C THR A 17 0.73 9.98 1.96
N HIS A 18 -0.32 9.56 2.65
CA HIS A 18 -0.86 8.20 2.63
C HIS A 18 -2.34 8.31 2.26
N ILE A 19 -2.75 7.71 1.15
CA ILE A 19 -4.16 7.66 0.72
C ILE A 19 -4.65 6.23 0.85
N PHE A 20 -5.64 6.02 1.71
CA PHE A 20 -6.33 4.75 1.83
C PHE A 20 -7.54 4.75 0.90
N CYS A 21 -7.62 3.77 0.01
CA CYS A 21 -8.76 3.58 -0.87
C CYS A 21 -8.99 2.10 -1.17
N ASP A 22 -10.19 1.80 -1.63
CA ASP A 22 -10.59 0.49 -2.13
C ASP A 22 -11.07 0.58 -3.58
N VAL A 23 -10.93 -0.54 -4.28
CA VAL A 23 -11.44 -0.75 -5.63
C VAL A 23 -11.91 -2.19 -5.78
N LYS A 24 -12.67 -2.47 -6.84
CA LYS A 24 -13.04 -3.84 -7.18
C LYS A 24 -11.81 -4.63 -7.64
N GLU A 25 -11.80 -5.93 -7.41
CA GLU A 25 -10.71 -6.83 -7.79
C GLU A 25 -10.35 -6.80 -9.29
N ASN A 26 -11.35 -6.61 -10.15
CA ASN A 26 -11.15 -6.51 -11.60
C ASN A 26 -10.81 -5.10 -12.08
N ALA A 27 -10.61 -4.14 -11.17
CA ALA A 27 -10.22 -2.78 -11.54
C ALA A 27 -8.80 -2.76 -12.12
N THR A 28 -8.58 -1.78 -12.97
CA THR A 28 -7.32 -1.47 -13.62
C THR A 28 -6.48 -0.49 -12.81
N VAL A 29 -5.18 -0.46 -13.07
CA VAL A 29 -4.27 0.57 -12.52
C VAL A 29 -4.76 1.98 -12.88
N LEU A 30 -5.33 2.16 -14.08
CA LEU A 30 -5.92 3.44 -14.50
C LEU A 30 -7.06 3.90 -13.58
N GLU A 31 -7.87 2.99 -13.05
CA GLU A 31 -8.95 3.35 -12.12
C GLU A 31 -8.41 3.84 -10.77
N LEU A 32 -7.33 3.25 -10.25
CA LEU A 32 -6.62 3.81 -9.09
C LEU A 32 -6.08 5.21 -9.38
N LYS A 33 -5.47 5.45 -10.55
CA LYS A 33 -4.97 6.78 -10.93
C LYS A 33 -6.07 7.84 -11.01
N LYS A 34 -7.29 7.48 -11.43
CA LYS A 34 -8.46 8.37 -11.40
C LYS A 34 -8.86 8.76 -9.98
N ILE A 35 -8.83 7.82 -9.05
CA ILE A 35 -9.10 8.10 -7.62
C ILE A 35 -8.04 9.09 -7.09
N ILE A 36 -6.77 8.82 -7.37
CA ILE A 36 -5.66 9.70 -6.97
C ILE A 36 -5.79 11.09 -7.60
N GLU A 37 -6.15 11.19 -8.88
CA GLU A 37 -6.41 12.48 -9.55
C GLU A 37 -7.55 13.23 -8.87
N GLY A 38 -8.63 12.53 -8.50
CA GLY A 38 -9.75 13.10 -7.77
C GLY A 38 -9.35 13.72 -6.42
N ILE A 39 -8.37 13.14 -5.73
CA ILE A 39 -7.92 13.55 -4.40
C ILE A 39 -6.81 14.61 -4.49
N LEU A 40 -5.71 14.29 -5.19
CA LEU A 40 -4.50 15.12 -5.24
C LEU A 40 -4.51 16.16 -6.37
N LYS A 41 -5.48 16.08 -7.29
CA LYS A 41 -5.56 16.95 -8.49
C LYS A 41 -4.32 16.85 -9.40
N VAL A 42 -3.60 15.74 -9.32
CA VAL A 42 -2.48 15.41 -10.22
C VAL A 42 -3.04 14.69 -11.45
N PRO A 43 -2.81 15.19 -12.67
CA PRO A 43 -3.28 14.53 -13.90
C PRO A 43 -2.79 13.09 -14.01
N ILE A 44 -3.64 12.17 -14.47
CA ILE A 44 -3.31 10.72 -14.61
C ILE A 44 -1.99 10.49 -15.36
N ASN A 45 -1.73 11.24 -16.44
CA ASN A 45 -0.53 11.10 -17.27
C ASN A 45 0.77 11.55 -16.57
N LYS A 46 0.68 12.18 -15.40
CA LYS A 46 1.82 12.52 -14.54
C LYS A 46 1.99 11.56 -13.37
N GLN A 47 1.13 10.56 -13.24
CA GLN A 47 1.17 9.60 -12.15
C GLN A 47 1.85 8.32 -12.63
N THR A 48 2.87 7.86 -11.91
CA THR A 48 3.46 6.53 -12.06
C THR A 48 3.25 5.76 -10.77
N LEU A 49 2.49 4.67 -10.85
CA LEU A 49 2.31 3.76 -9.71
C LEU A 49 3.37 2.67 -9.77
N LYS A 50 4.00 2.42 -8.61
CA LYS A 50 4.98 1.33 -8.46
C LYS A 50 4.56 0.37 -7.36
N LYS A 51 4.69 -0.91 -7.64
CA LYS A 51 4.55 -2.03 -6.70
C LYS A 51 5.92 -2.39 -6.15
N GLN A 52 5.99 -2.71 -4.86
CA GLN A 52 7.19 -3.30 -4.28
C GLN A 52 7.21 -4.82 -4.52
N THR A 53 8.35 -5.34 -4.97
CA THR A 53 8.61 -6.77 -5.13
C THR A 53 9.20 -7.37 -3.85
N GLU A 54 9.25 -8.71 -3.77
CA GLU A 54 9.72 -9.45 -2.58
C GLU A 54 11.20 -9.16 -2.25
N ASP A 55 12.00 -8.80 -3.25
CA ASP A 55 13.39 -8.38 -3.14
C ASP A 55 13.56 -6.89 -2.76
N GLY A 56 12.44 -6.17 -2.56
CA GLY A 56 12.40 -4.81 -2.06
C GLY A 56 12.48 -3.71 -3.13
N PHE A 57 12.60 -4.06 -4.41
CA PHE A 57 12.63 -3.09 -5.51
C PHE A 57 11.24 -2.58 -5.89
N TRP A 58 11.19 -1.42 -6.54
CA TRP A 58 9.96 -0.79 -7.00
C TRP A 58 9.79 -0.95 -8.51
N HIS A 59 8.71 -1.60 -8.91
CA HIS A 59 8.38 -1.85 -10.32
C HIS A 59 7.13 -1.09 -10.75
N THR A 60 7.24 -0.39 -11.88
CA THR A 60 6.11 0.32 -12.47
C THR A 60 5.03 -0.68 -12.92
N ILE A 61 3.78 -0.37 -12.57
CA ILE A 61 2.60 -1.08 -13.07
C ILE A 61 1.88 -0.21 -14.11
N GLU A 62 1.40 -0.86 -15.17
CA GLU A 62 0.89 -0.17 -16.37
C GLU A 62 -0.61 0.04 -16.29
N ASP A 63 -1.09 1.16 -16.85
CA ASP A 63 -2.51 1.57 -16.80
C ASP A 63 -3.51 0.50 -17.22
N ARG A 64 -3.13 -0.32 -18.20
CA ARG A 64 -4.00 -1.36 -18.78
C ARG A 64 -4.06 -2.64 -17.96
N GLN A 65 -3.09 -2.85 -17.05
CA GLN A 65 -3.11 -4.02 -16.20
C GLN A 65 -4.26 -3.90 -15.20
N THR A 66 -4.98 -5.00 -15.03
CA THR A 66 -5.83 -5.23 -13.87
C THR A 66 -4.95 -5.40 -12.64
N LEU A 67 -5.50 -5.08 -11.47
CA LEU A 67 -4.75 -5.21 -10.22
C LEU A 67 -4.43 -6.67 -9.89
N SER A 68 -5.27 -7.60 -10.33
CA SER A 68 -5.01 -9.03 -10.25
C SER A 68 -3.86 -9.48 -11.15
N GLU A 69 -3.71 -8.94 -12.37
CA GLU A 69 -2.52 -9.14 -13.21
C GLU A 69 -1.24 -8.58 -12.56
N CYS A 70 -1.37 -7.49 -11.78
CA CYS A 70 -0.29 -6.98 -10.94
C CYS A 70 -0.05 -7.83 -9.67
N GLY A 71 -0.79 -8.92 -9.47
CA GLY A 71 -0.64 -9.86 -8.35
C GLY A 71 -1.32 -9.44 -7.05
N TYR A 72 -2.26 -8.50 -7.10
CA TYR A 72 -3.09 -8.13 -5.94
C TYR A 72 -4.31 -9.02 -5.85
N THR A 73 -4.59 -9.50 -4.65
CA THR A 73 -5.71 -10.38 -4.35
C THR A 73 -6.37 -9.95 -3.03
N PRO A 74 -7.62 -10.37 -2.76
CA PRO A 74 -8.28 -10.08 -1.48
C PRO A 74 -7.51 -10.62 -0.27
N GLN A 75 -6.59 -11.59 -0.46
CA GLN A 75 -5.77 -12.13 0.61
C GLN A 75 -4.58 -11.23 0.96
N ASN A 76 -4.02 -10.47 0.02
CA ASN A 76 -2.85 -9.61 0.24
C ASN A 76 -3.17 -8.10 0.22
N SER A 77 -4.42 -7.72 -0.05
CA SER A 77 -4.91 -6.34 -0.12
C SER A 77 -6.18 -6.18 0.72
N ARG A 78 -6.07 -6.34 2.04
CA ARG A 78 -7.21 -6.42 2.97
C ARG A 78 -7.50 -5.07 3.63
N ALA A 79 -8.73 -4.82 4.08
CA ALA A 79 -9.08 -3.57 4.77
C ALA A 79 -8.18 -3.28 5.99
N GLN A 80 -7.88 -4.30 6.79
CA GLN A 80 -7.01 -4.20 7.97
C GLN A 80 -5.51 -4.24 7.66
N ALA A 81 -5.14 -4.60 6.43
CA ALA A 81 -3.77 -4.64 5.95
C ALA A 81 -3.76 -4.31 4.44
N PRO A 82 -3.95 -3.02 4.09
CA PRO A 82 -4.00 -2.58 2.70
C PRO A 82 -2.66 -2.81 2.01
N ALA A 83 -2.67 -3.08 0.72
CA ALA A 83 -1.45 -3.28 -0.05
C ALA A 83 -0.79 -1.92 -0.37
N PRO A 84 0.53 -1.76 -0.13
CA PRO A 84 1.23 -0.52 -0.42
C PRO A 84 1.49 -0.36 -1.93
N LEU A 85 1.31 0.86 -2.42
CA LEU A 85 1.68 1.31 -3.76
C LEU A 85 2.37 2.66 -3.66
N ALA A 86 3.53 2.81 -4.30
CA ALA A 86 4.19 4.11 -4.38
C ALA A 86 3.64 4.93 -5.55
N LEU A 87 3.42 6.22 -5.33
CA LEU A 87 3.10 7.19 -6.36
C LEU A 87 4.31 8.10 -6.61
N VAL A 88 4.78 8.12 -7.86
CA VAL A 88 5.80 9.05 -8.36
C VAL A 88 5.12 10.05 -9.29
N VAL A 89 5.27 11.35 -9.02
CA VAL A 89 4.71 12.41 -9.86
C VAL A 89 5.77 12.96 -10.80
N THR A 90 5.50 12.89 -12.10
CA THR A 90 6.41 13.37 -13.15
C THR A 90 6.73 14.85 -12.96
N ASN A 91 8.01 15.21 -13.09
CA ASN A 91 8.57 16.56 -12.87
C ASN A 91 8.58 17.05 -11.41
N GLU A 92 8.12 16.25 -10.45
CA GLU A 92 8.25 16.54 -9.01
C GLU A 92 9.19 15.55 -8.32
N GLU A 93 9.21 14.29 -8.77
CA GLU A 93 10.10 13.24 -8.30
C GLU A 93 10.76 12.48 -9.46
N GLU A 94 12.03 12.10 -9.28
CA GLU A 94 12.74 11.19 -10.19
C GLU A 94 12.50 9.72 -9.85
N ASP A 95 12.24 9.40 -8.57
CA ASP A 95 11.97 8.04 -8.09
C ASP A 95 11.03 8.04 -6.86
N VAL A 96 10.80 6.85 -6.28
CA VAL A 96 9.97 6.67 -5.09
C VAL A 96 10.57 7.39 -3.89
N VAL A 97 9.82 8.35 -3.35
CA VAL A 97 10.14 9.06 -2.11
C VAL A 97 9.00 8.85 -1.14
N ILE A 98 9.26 8.15 -0.03
CA ILE A 98 8.29 7.87 1.04
C ILE A 98 9.00 8.17 2.36
N GLU A 99 8.43 9.05 3.17
CA GLU A 99 8.97 9.30 4.50
C GLU A 99 8.53 8.20 5.48
N PRO A 100 9.44 7.62 6.29
CA PRO A 100 9.08 6.58 7.23
C PRO A 100 8.15 7.12 8.31
N LEU A 101 7.22 6.28 8.76
CA LEU A 101 6.39 6.54 9.93
C LEU A 101 7.26 6.63 11.20
N SER A 102 6.69 7.20 12.25
CA SER A 102 7.33 7.26 13.57
C SER A 102 7.57 5.85 14.12
N ILE A 103 8.70 5.67 14.79
CA ILE A 103 9.02 4.44 15.51
C ILE A 103 8.21 4.42 16.82
N PRO A 104 7.51 3.31 17.14
CA PRO A 104 6.76 3.21 18.39
C PRO A 104 7.69 3.33 19.61
N PRO A 105 7.19 3.87 20.75
CA PRO A 105 7.97 3.92 21.98
C PRO A 105 8.28 2.50 22.51
N PRO A 106 9.31 2.33 23.35
CA PRO A 106 9.62 1.04 23.94
C PRO A 106 8.44 0.52 24.76
N VAL A 107 8.21 -0.80 24.70
CA VAL A 107 7.15 -1.47 25.46
C VAL A 107 7.40 -1.28 26.97
N PRO A 108 6.41 -0.76 27.73
CA PRO A 108 6.53 -0.61 29.19
C PRO A 108 6.83 -1.93 29.88
N ASP A 109 7.55 -1.91 31.00
CA ASP A 109 7.92 -3.13 31.74
C ASP A 109 6.70 -3.98 32.11
N ALA A 110 5.59 -3.34 32.50
CA ALA A 110 4.32 -4.01 32.84
C ALA A 110 3.65 -4.76 31.68
N MET A 111 4.04 -4.47 30.43
CA MET A 111 3.52 -5.11 29.22
C MET A 111 4.51 -6.14 28.63
N ARG A 112 5.69 -6.30 29.23
CA ARG A 112 6.64 -7.32 28.78
C ARG A 112 6.15 -8.70 29.23
N PRO A 113 6.26 -9.74 28.38
CA PRO A 113 6.01 -11.11 28.83
C PRO A 113 6.86 -11.40 30.05
N GLU A 114 6.27 -11.97 31.10
CA GLU A 114 7.06 -12.46 32.23
C GLU A 114 8.05 -13.47 31.66
N GLN A 115 9.35 -13.25 31.87
CA GLN A 115 10.34 -14.28 31.61
C GLN A 115 10.00 -15.41 32.59
N THR A 116 9.33 -16.46 32.11
CA THR A 116 9.22 -17.71 32.84
C THR A 116 10.65 -18.13 33.13
N ALA A 117 11.09 -17.96 34.37
CA ALA A 117 12.37 -18.45 34.83
C ALA A 117 12.41 -19.94 34.46
N ALA A 118 13.29 -20.29 33.52
CA ALA A 118 13.62 -21.67 33.27
C ALA A 118 14.09 -22.23 34.62
N ASN A 119 13.32 -23.17 35.17
CA ASN A 119 13.69 -23.94 36.35
C ASN A 119 15.08 -24.52 36.11
N ASP A 120 16.05 -24.04 36.89
CA ASP A 120 17.31 -24.71 37.11
C ASP A 120 17.00 -25.91 38.04
N GLN A 121 17.00 -27.12 37.48
CA GLN A 121 17.13 -28.39 38.21
C GLN A 121 18.11 -29.30 37.47
#